data_AF-A0A075B4Q6-F1
#
_entry.id   AF-A0A075B4Q6-F1
#
_cell.length_a   1.000
_cell.length_b   1.000
_cell.length_c   1.000
_cell.angle_alpha   90.00
_cell.angle_beta   90.00
_cell.angle_gamma   90.00
#
_symmetry.space_group_name_H-M   'P 1'
#
loop_
_entity.id
_entity.type
_entity.pdbx_description
1 polymer ?
#
loop_
_entity_poly.entity_id
_entity_poly.type
_entity_poly.pdbx_seq_one_letter_code
_entity_poly.pdbx_strand_id
1 'polypeptide(L)'
;MEVDQEAVWKKEKIILLQTIKKYKMMIGENHINKNRVDIEKEDEIFSLNEQLKDLRLQFIKNSNELKICEKRLEDEQKLNKTKEDKEMVQKNLERVQAEKELLENTNAMLSTRVAALEEENSHHKENRELHENYKQQLIDQEKYFNLKIDDLQSRMSLTEIRKEYELHRKKVSIGERTNATRKILELSNEIYNLEDKNKKLELDLTKESTEKKVVIGELDSLKTILNLKTQEINDLTKQIGEAEEKNNELLKLKEELERERSEKRLLSIDKEESTRNLKAFYEELIEKNNMQLEMKNREIVEIKEELMKKNQMQEKIEIAKQINMLNKNELFQPLYKGDSILFSRESIDVNETPRPKRGSESQIKTNYFKNAELMYELDELKRTRGEYEEKNKAMEETIDRLNNHIDQLNERISKREQVNVEYLKNVVFKFLKDENRQKLLPVMKTLLNLTPKEEEEIKEIVNRGSGLFLF
;
A
#
# COMPACT_ATOMS: atom_id res chain seq x y z
N MET A 1 32.57 -38.61 -72.39
CA MET A 1 32.99 -38.13 -71.05
C MET A 1 32.33 -39.04 -70.03
N GLU A 2 33.03 -40.11 -69.64
CA GLU A 2 32.58 -40.94 -68.51
C GLU A 2 32.82 -40.11 -67.24
N VAL A 3 31.73 -39.64 -66.64
CA VAL A 3 31.78 -39.04 -65.31
C VAL A 3 32.27 -40.14 -64.39
N ASP A 4 33.38 -39.91 -63.71
CA ASP A 4 33.97 -40.83 -62.75
C ASP A 4 32.98 -40.99 -61.58
N GLN A 5 32.06 -41.96 -61.72
CA GLN A 5 30.98 -42.23 -60.78
C GLN A 5 31.52 -42.56 -59.38
N GLU A 6 32.77 -43.03 -59.29
CA GLU A 6 33.43 -43.28 -58.02
C GLU A 6 33.79 -41.98 -57.29
N ALA A 7 34.17 -40.94 -58.03
CA ALA A 7 34.41 -39.61 -57.48
C ALA A 7 33.11 -38.93 -57.01
N VAL A 8 32.01 -39.10 -57.75
CA VAL A 8 30.67 -38.60 -57.38
C VAL A 8 30.20 -39.27 -56.09
N TRP A 9 30.32 -40.60 -56.00
CA TRP A 9 29.87 -41.36 -54.83
C TRP A 9 30.71 -41.08 -53.57
N LYS A 10 32.04 -40.91 -53.70
CA LYS A 10 32.90 -40.45 -52.59
C LYS A 10 32.46 -39.08 -52.08
N LYS A 11 32.08 -38.17 -52.97
CA LYS A 11 31.62 -36.83 -52.63
C LYS A 11 30.26 -36.87 -51.91
N GLU A 12 29.31 -37.67 -52.39
CA GLU A 12 28.01 -37.86 -51.74
C GLU A 12 28.13 -38.49 -50.36
N LYS A 13 29.00 -39.51 -50.20
CA LYS A 13 29.26 -40.14 -48.90
C LYS A 13 29.84 -39.15 -47.88
N ILE A 14 30.74 -38.27 -48.31
CA ILE A 14 31.31 -37.21 -47.45
C ILE A 14 30.23 -36.21 -47.03
N ILE A 15 29.36 -35.79 -47.96
CA ILE A 15 28.26 -34.86 -47.68
C ILE A 15 27.28 -35.47 -46.68
N LEU A 16 26.91 -36.74 -46.84
CA LEU A 16 26.04 -37.47 -45.92
C LEU A 16 26.63 -37.56 -44.50
N LEU A 17 27.92 -37.92 -44.39
CA LEU A 17 28.61 -38.01 -43.10
C LEU A 17 28.75 -36.65 -42.40
N GLN A 18 29.03 -35.57 -43.16
CA GLN A 18 29.07 -34.21 -42.63
C GLN A 18 27.70 -33.73 -42.16
N THR A 19 26.65 -34.07 -42.90
CA THR A 19 25.27 -33.73 -42.56
C THR A 19 24.82 -34.45 -41.28
N ILE A 20 25.11 -35.76 -41.16
CA ILE A 20 24.84 -36.53 -39.94
C ILE A 20 25.60 -35.95 -38.74
N LYS A 21 26.88 -35.59 -38.91
CA LYS A 21 27.69 -34.97 -37.84
C LYS A 21 27.11 -33.63 -37.39
N LYS A 22 26.64 -32.80 -38.33
CA LYS A 22 26.00 -31.51 -38.06
C LYS A 22 24.68 -31.69 -37.30
N TYR A 23 23.84 -32.66 -37.69
CA TYR A 23 22.62 -32.98 -36.96
C TYR A 23 22.89 -33.50 -35.54
N LYS A 24 23.91 -34.36 -35.35
CA LYS A 24 24.33 -34.82 -34.01
C LYS A 24 24.77 -33.66 -33.09
N MET A 25 25.48 -32.67 -33.63
CA MET A 25 25.88 -31.49 -32.85
C MET A 25 24.68 -30.61 -32.48
N MET A 26 23.76 -30.34 -33.42
CA MET A 26 22.56 -29.54 -33.15
C MET A 26 21.63 -30.18 -32.12
N ILE A 27 21.50 -31.51 -32.14
CA ILE A 27 20.69 -32.26 -31.18
C ILE A 27 21.36 -32.23 -29.79
N GLY A 28 22.68 -32.39 -29.72
CA GLY A 28 23.43 -32.33 -28.45
C GLY A 28 23.38 -30.95 -27.78
N GLU A 29 23.63 -29.86 -28.52
CA GLU A 29 23.67 -28.50 -27.95
C GLU A 29 22.29 -27.99 -27.53
N ASN A 30 21.23 -28.30 -28.28
CA ASN A 30 19.87 -27.89 -27.93
C ASN A 30 19.30 -28.68 -26.74
N HIS A 31 19.62 -29.96 -26.60
CA HIS A 31 19.13 -30.76 -25.46
C HIS A 31 19.83 -30.40 -24.14
N ILE A 32 21.12 -30.06 -24.17
CA ILE A 32 21.86 -29.69 -22.95
C ILE A 32 21.38 -28.33 -22.41
N ASN A 33 21.14 -27.35 -23.28
CA ASN A 33 20.67 -26.03 -22.84
C ASN A 33 19.21 -26.02 -22.38
N LYS A 34 18.34 -26.84 -22.99
CA LYS A 34 16.92 -26.88 -22.61
C LYS A 34 16.71 -27.61 -21.28
N ASN A 35 17.39 -28.75 -21.08
CA ASN A 35 17.34 -29.49 -19.81
C ASN A 35 17.85 -28.67 -18.61
N ARG A 36 18.83 -27.77 -18.82
CA ARG A 36 19.37 -26.96 -17.72
C ARG A 36 18.37 -25.91 -17.23
N VAL A 37 17.66 -25.26 -18.16
CA VAL A 37 16.62 -24.27 -17.86
C VAL A 37 15.38 -24.92 -17.24
N ASP A 38 15.01 -26.12 -17.69
CA ASP A 38 13.85 -26.84 -17.15
C ASP A 38 14.12 -27.40 -15.74
N ILE A 39 15.37 -27.77 -15.41
CA ILE A 39 15.76 -28.18 -14.05
C ILE A 39 15.78 -26.99 -13.08
N GLU A 40 16.33 -25.84 -13.48
CA GLU A 40 16.36 -24.63 -12.64
C GLU A 40 14.94 -24.14 -12.27
N LYS A 41 13.98 -24.26 -13.21
CA LYS A 41 12.57 -23.92 -12.95
C LYS A 41 11.87 -24.89 -12.02
N GLU A 42 12.17 -26.18 -12.10
CA GLU A 42 11.60 -27.16 -11.16
C GLU A 42 12.08 -26.95 -9.72
N ASP A 43 13.37 -26.62 -9.54
CA ASP A 43 13.93 -26.32 -8.22
C ASP A 43 13.30 -25.04 -7.62
N GLU A 44 13.02 -24.02 -8.45
CA GLU A 44 12.28 -22.82 -8.04
C GLU A 44 10.82 -23.15 -7.65
N ILE A 45 10.11 -23.94 -8.46
CA ILE A 45 8.71 -24.35 -8.16
C ILE A 45 8.65 -25.20 -6.89
N PHE A 46 9.63 -26.09 -6.67
CA PHE A 46 9.73 -26.89 -5.46
C PHE A 46 9.96 -26.02 -4.22
N SER A 47 10.90 -25.07 -4.30
CA SER A 47 11.18 -24.12 -3.21
C SER A 47 9.96 -23.26 -2.87
N LEU A 48 9.25 -22.75 -3.89
CA LEU A 48 8.02 -21.96 -3.69
C LEU A 48 6.91 -22.78 -3.04
N ASN A 49 6.75 -24.05 -3.41
CA ASN A 49 5.78 -24.95 -2.79
C ASN A 49 6.10 -25.24 -1.31
N GLU A 50 7.38 -25.32 -0.96
CA GLU A 50 7.82 -25.53 0.42
C GLU A 50 7.55 -24.29 1.29
N GLN A 51 7.85 -23.09 0.77
CA GLN A 51 7.51 -21.82 1.42
C GLN A 51 5.99 -21.64 1.60
N LEU A 52 5.19 -22.05 0.62
CA LEU A 52 3.72 -22.01 0.71
C LEU A 52 3.15 -22.96 1.77
N LYS A 53 3.78 -24.13 1.98
CA LYS A 53 3.40 -25.05 3.07
C LYS A 53 3.66 -24.44 4.44
N ASP A 54 4.80 -23.79 4.62
CA ASP A 54 5.15 -23.10 5.87
C ASP A 54 4.19 -21.93 6.17
N LEU A 55 3.86 -21.15 5.14
CA LEU A 55 2.86 -20.08 5.26
C LEU A 55 1.48 -20.63 5.65
N ARG A 56 1.04 -21.75 5.07
CA ARG A 56 -0.21 -22.42 5.46
C ARG A 56 -0.20 -22.88 6.92
N LEU A 57 0.93 -23.40 7.41
CA LEU A 57 1.07 -23.82 8.81
C LEU A 57 0.97 -22.63 9.77
N GLN A 58 1.64 -21.51 9.45
CA GLN A 58 1.51 -20.27 10.23
C GLN A 58 0.07 -19.75 10.21
N PHE A 59 -0.58 -19.84 9.05
CA PHE A 59 -1.95 -19.40 8.87
C PHE A 59 -2.94 -20.19 9.75
N ILE A 60 -2.79 -21.51 9.80
CA ILE A 60 -3.60 -22.39 10.68
C ILE A 60 -3.38 -22.03 12.15
N LYS A 61 -2.13 -21.71 12.53
CA LYS A 61 -1.81 -21.30 13.91
C LYS A 61 -2.51 -19.99 14.27
N ASN A 62 -2.39 -18.97 13.42
CA ASN A 62 -3.03 -17.66 13.63
C ASN A 62 -4.57 -17.76 13.67
N SER A 63 -5.16 -18.60 12.81
CA SER A 63 -6.60 -18.86 12.82
C SER A 63 -7.08 -19.48 14.14
N ASN A 64 -6.30 -20.40 14.71
CA ASN A 64 -6.63 -21.00 16.00
C ASN A 64 -6.48 -20.02 17.16
N GLU A 65 -5.46 -19.14 17.13
CA GLU A 65 -5.28 -18.07 18.12
C GLU A 65 -6.44 -17.07 18.08
N LEU A 66 -6.91 -16.69 16.89
CA LEU A 66 -8.09 -15.83 16.71
C LEU A 66 -9.37 -16.46 17.27
N LYS A 67 -9.60 -17.76 17.05
CA LYS A 67 -10.73 -18.48 17.66
C LYS A 67 -10.69 -18.48 19.19
N ILE A 68 -9.49 -18.53 19.77
CA ILE A 68 -9.31 -18.44 21.23
C ILE A 68 -9.65 -17.03 21.72
N CYS A 69 -9.22 -15.99 20.99
CA CYS A 69 -9.55 -14.60 21.30
C CYS A 69 -11.05 -14.31 21.18
N GLU A 70 -11.70 -14.76 20.10
CA GLU A 70 -13.15 -14.64 19.88
C GLU A 70 -13.93 -15.24 21.07
N LYS A 71 -13.56 -16.45 21.49
CA LYS A 71 -14.20 -17.12 22.62
C LYS A 71 -13.98 -16.39 23.95
N ARG A 72 -12.79 -15.83 24.20
CA ARG A 72 -12.51 -15.04 25.41
C ARG A 72 -13.34 -13.76 25.45
N LEU A 73 -13.47 -13.06 24.32
CA LEU A 73 -14.27 -11.86 24.18
C LEU A 73 -15.77 -12.14 24.37
N GLU A 74 -16.28 -13.23 23.82
CA GLU A 74 -17.67 -13.68 24.06
C GLU A 74 -17.94 -13.98 25.54
N ASP A 75 -16.96 -14.57 26.25
CA ASP A 75 -17.08 -14.87 27.67
C ASP A 75 -16.97 -13.60 28.54
N GLU A 76 -16.12 -12.64 28.18
CA GLU A 76 -16.05 -11.30 28.80
C GLU A 76 -17.34 -10.48 28.59
N GLN A 77 -17.95 -10.59 27.41
CA GLN A 77 -19.22 -9.92 27.12
C GLN A 77 -20.37 -10.37 28.03
N LYS A 78 -20.34 -11.65 28.45
CA LYS A 78 -21.30 -12.21 29.41
C LYS A 78 -21.04 -11.79 30.86
N LEU A 79 -19.80 -11.43 31.20
CA LEU A 79 -19.39 -11.06 32.56
C LEU A 79 -19.54 -9.56 32.87
N ASN A 80 -19.43 -8.69 31.86
CA ASN A 80 -19.38 -7.25 32.06
C ASN A 80 -20.73 -6.62 32.44
N LYS A 81 -20.70 -5.77 33.49
CA LYS A 81 -21.90 -5.21 34.12
C LYS A 81 -22.21 -3.77 33.70
N THR A 82 -21.21 -3.00 33.29
CA THR A 82 -21.41 -1.60 32.89
C THR A 82 -21.69 -1.48 31.39
N LYS A 83 -22.31 -0.36 30.99
CA LYS A 83 -22.64 -0.10 29.58
C LYS A 83 -21.39 0.17 28.74
N GLU A 84 -20.41 0.86 29.31
CA GLU A 84 -19.14 1.21 28.66
C GLU A 84 -18.27 -0.05 28.43
N ASP A 85 -18.21 -0.96 29.41
CA ASP A 85 -17.47 -2.22 29.26
C ASP A 85 -18.08 -3.13 28.18
N LYS A 86 -19.41 -3.10 28.01
CA LYS A 86 -20.09 -3.85 26.95
C LYS A 86 -19.83 -3.27 25.57
N GLU A 87 -19.75 -1.95 25.46
CA GLU A 87 -19.49 -1.25 24.20
C GLU A 87 -18.02 -1.45 23.76
N MET A 88 -17.08 -1.46 24.69
CA MET A 88 -15.67 -1.77 24.43
C MET A 88 -15.47 -3.22 23.96
N VAL A 89 -16.09 -4.19 24.65
CA VAL A 89 -16.03 -5.60 24.28
C VAL A 89 -16.67 -5.85 22.93
N GLN A 90 -17.80 -5.19 22.62
CA GLN A 90 -18.45 -5.28 21.31
C GLN A 90 -17.54 -4.76 20.17
N LYS A 91 -16.87 -3.62 20.37
CA LYS A 91 -15.94 -3.07 19.38
C LYS A 91 -14.72 -3.97 19.15
N ASN A 92 -14.23 -4.62 20.20
CA ASN A 92 -13.14 -5.58 20.09
C ASN A 92 -13.59 -6.89 19.39
N LEU A 93 -14.83 -7.34 19.61
CA LEU A 93 -15.41 -8.49 18.92
C LEU A 93 -15.55 -8.22 17.41
N GLU A 94 -16.03 -7.03 17.03
CA GLU A 94 -16.12 -6.59 15.63
C GLU A 94 -14.74 -6.55 14.96
N ARG A 95 -13.70 -6.09 15.68
CA ARG A 95 -12.32 -6.11 15.19
C ARG A 95 -11.80 -7.53 14.95
N VAL A 96 -12.06 -8.46 15.88
CA VAL A 96 -11.66 -9.87 15.75
C VAL A 96 -12.41 -10.55 14.60
N GLN A 97 -13.68 -10.20 14.37
CA GLN A 97 -14.46 -10.69 13.23
C GLN A 97 -13.91 -10.17 11.89
N ALA A 98 -13.52 -8.90 11.81
CA ALA A 98 -12.89 -8.36 10.61
C ALA A 98 -11.52 -9.01 10.30
N GLU A 99 -10.70 -9.26 11.33
CA GLU A 99 -9.44 -9.99 11.18
C GLU A 99 -9.65 -11.46 10.73
N LYS A 100 -10.73 -12.10 11.19
CA LYS A 100 -11.14 -13.45 10.77
C LYS A 100 -11.58 -13.51 9.31
N GLU A 101 -12.39 -12.55 8.85
CA GLU A 101 -12.78 -12.45 7.42
C GLU A 101 -11.57 -12.21 6.51
N LEU A 102 -10.65 -11.34 6.94
CA LEU A 102 -9.42 -11.06 6.20
C LEU A 102 -8.51 -12.29 6.13
N LEU A 103 -8.42 -13.05 7.22
CA LEU A 103 -7.79 -14.36 7.21
C LEU A 103 -8.49 -15.30 6.20
N GLU A 104 -9.80 -15.52 6.30
CA GLU A 104 -10.51 -16.45 5.42
C GLU A 104 -10.30 -16.14 3.93
N ASN A 105 -10.32 -14.86 3.55
CA ASN A 105 -9.97 -14.42 2.19
C ASN A 105 -8.54 -14.75 1.80
N THR A 106 -7.58 -14.54 2.70
CA THR A 106 -6.17 -14.85 2.46
C THR A 106 -5.95 -16.36 2.29
N ASN A 107 -6.63 -17.18 3.09
CA ASN A 107 -6.58 -18.64 2.99
C ASN A 107 -7.17 -19.15 1.66
N ALA A 108 -8.25 -18.51 1.20
CA ALA A 108 -8.84 -18.82 -0.09
C ALA A 108 -7.85 -18.53 -1.23
N MET A 109 -7.21 -17.35 -1.23
CA MET A 109 -6.19 -17.00 -2.22
C MET A 109 -4.99 -17.96 -2.21
N LEU A 110 -4.45 -18.27 -1.03
CA LEU A 110 -3.34 -19.22 -0.89
C LEU A 110 -3.74 -20.62 -1.41
N SER A 111 -4.97 -21.04 -1.14
CA SER A 111 -5.47 -22.34 -1.62
C SER A 111 -5.62 -22.38 -3.13
N THR A 112 -6.11 -21.30 -3.76
CA THR A 112 -6.15 -21.18 -5.22
C THR A 112 -4.74 -21.18 -5.83
N ARG A 113 -3.79 -20.49 -5.20
CA ARG A 113 -2.41 -20.44 -5.69
C ARG A 113 -1.70 -21.80 -5.60
N VAL A 114 -1.90 -22.53 -4.51
CA VAL A 114 -1.37 -23.90 -4.35
C VAL A 114 -1.95 -24.82 -5.42
N ALA A 115 -3.27 -24.77 -5.68
CA ALA A 115 -3.89 -25.58 -6.73
C ALA A 115 -3.30 -25.29 -8.13
N ALA A 116 -3.07 -24.01 -8.44
CA ALA A 116 -2.45 -23.62 -9.72
C ALA A 116 -1.00 -24.11 -9.84
N LEU A 117 -0.23 -24.09 -8.76
CA LEU A 117 1.15 -24.62 -8.76
C LEU A 117 1.19 -26.15 -8.85
N GLU A 118 0.23 -26.84 -8.26
CA GLU A 118 0.08 -28.30 -8.39
C GLU A 118 -0.26 -28.70 -9.85
N GLU A 119 -1.11 -27.93 -10.51
CA GLU A 119 -1.44 -28.09 -11.94
C GLU A 119 -0.22 -27.81 -12.84
N GLU A 120 0.53 -26.74 -12.57
CA GLU A 120 1.77 -26.39 -13.28
C GLU A 120 2.84 -27.50 -13.11
N ASN A 121 3.00 -28.04 -11.90
CA ASN A 121 3.88 -29.18 -11.65
C ASN A 121 3.44 -30.45 -12.40
N SER A 122 2.13 -30.70 -12.50
CA SER A 122 1.60 -31.82 -13.27
C SER A 122 1.94 -31.70 -14.75
N HIS A 123 1.78 -30.50 -15.34
CA HIS A 123 2.15 -30.24 -16.72
C HIS A 123 3.66 -30.37 -16.97
N HIS A 124 4.51 -29.93 -16.04
CA HIS A 124 5.96 -30.13 -16.14
C HIS A 124 6.33 -31.62 -16.13
N LYS A 125 5.68 -32.42 -15.28
CA LYS A 125 5.88 -33.87 -15.24
C LYS A 125 5.47 -34.55 -16.55
N GLU A 126 4.31 -34.20 -17.10
CA GLU A 126 3.83 -34.73 -18.39
C GLU A 126 4.78 -34.36 -19.54
N ASN A 127 5.27 -33.12 -19.57
CA ASN A 127 6.27 -32.68 -20.55
C ASN A 127 7.59 -33.45 -20.41
N ARG A 128 8.04 -33.77 -19.20
CA ARG A 128 9.24 -34.57 -18.96
C ARG A 128 9.08 -36.00 -19.48
N GLU A 129 7.92 -36.63 -19.24
CA GLU A 129 7.60 -37.96 -19.78
C GLU A 129 7.55 -37.96 -21.31
N LEU A 130 6.98 -36.91 -21.92
CA LEU A 130 6.93 -36.73 -23.36
C LEU A 130 8.34 -36.56 -23.96
N HIS A 131 9.19 -35.77 -23.30
CA HIS A 131 10.56 -35.53 -23.73
C HIS A 131 11.43 -36.78 -23.64
N GLU A 132 11.25 -37.61 -22.60
CA GLU A 132 11.99 -38.86 -22.46
C GLU A 132 11.52 -39.92 -23.47
N ASN A 133 10.22 -39.96 -23.79
CA ASN A 133 9.70 -40.77 -24.90
C ASN A 133 10.28 -40.34 -26.26
N TYR A 134 10.39 -39.03 -26.51
CA TYR A 134 10.96 -38.52 -27.76
C TYR A 134 12.45 -38.86 -27.90
N LYS A 135 13.19 -38.76 -26.79
CA LYS A 135 14.60 -39.18 -26.72
C LYS A 135 14.77 -40.67 -26.99
N GLN A 136 13.88 -41.51 -26.46
CA GLN A 136 13.90 -42.95 -26.73
C GLN A 136 13.62 -43.26 -28.20
N GLN A 137 12.67 -42.57 -28.84
CA GLN A 137 12.40 -42.70 -30.27
C GLN A 137 13.63 -42.33 -31.14
N LEU A 138 14.36 -41.28 -30.77
CA LEU A 138 15.59 -40.89 -31.48
C LEU A 138 16.69 -41.96 -31.35
N ILE A 139 16.85 -42.55 -30.16
CA ILE A 139 17.79 -43.65 -29.92
C ILE A 139 17.42 -44.87 -30.78
N ASP A 140 16.14 -45.20 -30.86
CA ASP A 140 15.67 -46.36 -31.63
C ASP A 140 15.80 -46.12 -33.15
N GLN A 141 15.57 -44.89 -33.62
CA GLN A 141 15.88 -44.49 -35.00
C GLN A 141 17.38 -44.59 -35.30
N GLU A 142 18.25 -44.13 -34.41
CA GLU A 142 19.71 -44.24 -34.58
C GLU A 142 20.15 -45.71 -34.66
N LYS A 143 19.60 -46.58 -33.81
CA LYS A 143 19.84 -48.04 -33.90
C LYS A 143 19.37 -48.62 -35.23
N TYR A 144 18.19 -48.23 -35.70
CA TYR A 144 17.66 -48.67 -37.00
C TYR A 144 18.59 -48.27 -38.15
N PHE A 145 19.05 -47.01 -38.17
CA PHE A 145 19.97 -46.53 -39.20
C PHE A 145 21.31 -47.26 -39.15
N ASN A 146 21.87 -47.50 -37.97
CA ASN A 146 23.12 -48.24 -37.82
C ASN A 146 22.98 -49.68 -38.34
N LEU A 147 21.90 -50.38 -37.99
CA LEU A 147 21.60 -51.72 -38.52
C LEU A 147 21.42 -51.73 -40.05
N LYS A 148 20.78 -50.70 -40.62
CA LYS A 148 20.62 -50.55 -42.07
C LYS A 148 21.96 -50.31 -42.78
N ILE A 149 22.86 -49.55 -42.16
CA ILE A 149 24.21 -49.29 -42.67
C ILE A 149 25.03 -50.59 -42.62
N ASP A 150 24.91 -51.39 -41.57
CA ASP A 150 25.58 -52.69 -41.44
C ASP A 150 25.04 -53.74 -42.42
N ASP A 151 23.73 -53.78 -42.69
CA ASP A 151 23.12 -54.62 -43.74
C ASP A 151 23.57 -54.17 -45.16
N LEU A 152 23.71 -52.86 -45.38
CA LEU A 152 24.24 -52.32 -46.64
C LEU A 152 25.74 -52.58 -46.82
N GLN A 153 26.51 -52.71 -45.73
CA GLN A 153 27.93 -53.09 -45.78
C GLN A 153 28.14 -54.60 -45.93
N SER A 154 27.18 -55.43 -45.53
CA SER A 154 27.26 -56.90 -45.60
C SER A 154 26.69 -57.52 -46.90
N ARG A 155 25.90 -56.76 -47.68
CA ARG A 155 25.39 -57.23 -48.98
C ARG A 155 26.38 -56.97 -50.12
N MET A 156 27.12 -58.02 -50.45
CA MET A 156 27.86 -58.30 -51.69
C MET A 156 29.07 -57.41 -52.01
N SER A 157 30.22 -58.07 -52.23
CA SER A 157 31.40 -57.40 -52.75
C SER A 157 31.15 -56.89 -54.17
N LEU A 158 31.60 -55.67 -54.47
CA LEU A 158 31.53 -55.01 -55.80
C LEU A 158 32.01 -55.90 -56.97
N THR A 159 32.82 -56.91 -56.67
CA THR A 159 33.35 -57.94 -57.57
C THR A 159 32.31 -58.96 -58.04
N GLU A 160 31.29 -59.28 -57.25
CA GLU A 160 30.25 -60.26 -57.59
C GLU A 160 29.15 -59.64 -58.46
N ILE A 161 28.77 -58.39 -58.19
CA ILE A 161 27.82 -57.61 -59.02
C ILE A 161 28.40 -57.37 -60.42
N ARG A 162 29.69 -57.07 -60.54
CA ARG A 162 30.36 -56.92 -61.84
C ARG A 162 30.37 -58.23 -62.65
N LYS A 163 30.56 -59.38 -62.00
CA LYS A 163 30.55 -60.69 -62.67
C LYS A 163 29.15 -61.07 -63.18
N GLU A 164 28.09 -60.83 -62.41
CA GLU A 164 26.71 -61.10 -62.87
C GLU A 164 26.27 -60.14 -63.97
N TYR A 165 26.63 -58.85 -63.88
CA TYR A 165 26.31 -57.86 -64.92
C TYR A 165 27.00 -58.15 -66.26
N GLU A 166 28.27 -58.58 -66.26
CA GLU A 166 28.97 -59.01 -67.48
C GLU A 166 28.42 -60.32 -68.07
N LEU A 167 27.93 -61.23 -67.22
CA LEU A 167 27.29 -62.48 -67.65
C LEU A 167 25.93 -62.22 -68.32
N HIS A 168 25.15 -61.29 -67.76
CA HIS A 168 23.86 -60.88 -68.33
C HIS A 168 24.02 -60.08 -69.63
N ARG A 169 25.04 -59.20 -69.72
CA ARG A 169 25.31 -58.40 -70.93
C ARG A 169 25.64 -59.26 -72.15
N LYS A 170 26.23 -60.45 -71.98
CA LYS A 170 26.60 -61.35 -73.08
C LYS A 170 25.47 -62.25 -73.59
N LYS A 171 24.33 -62.37 -72.89
CA LYS A 171 23.26 -63.34 -73.22
C LYS A 171 21.98 -62.75 -73.83
N VAL A 172 21.85 -61.44 -73.95
CA VAL A 172 20.57 -60.80 -74.27
C VAL A 172 20.41 -60.56 -75.77
N SER A 173 19.47 -61.28 -76.38
CA SER A 173 19.07 -61.24 -77.79
C SER A 173 18.28 -59.96 -78.11
N ILE A 174 18.24 -59.56 -79.39
CA ILE A 174 17.69 -58.30 -79.90
C ILE A 174 16.21 -58.07 -79.50
N GLY A 175 15.43 -59.11 -79.18
CA GLY A 175 14.05 -58.99 -78.68
C GLY A 175 13.89 -58.56 -77.21
N GLU A 176 14.93 -58.71 -76.39
CA GLU A 176 14.93 -58.22 -74.99
C GLU A 176 15.38 -56.77 -74.89
N ARG A 177 16.10 -56.25 -75.90
CA ARG A 177 16.49 -54.84 -75.97
C ARG A 177 15.28 -53.91 -76.06
N THR A 178 14.22 -54.28 -76.77
CA THR A 178 12.99 -53.46 -76.88
C THR A 178 12.18 -53.40 -75.59
N ASN A 179 12.14 -54.49 -74.81
CA ASN A 179 11.52 -54.48 -73.47
C ASN A 179 12.38 -53.72 -72.45
N ALA A 180 13.71 -53.83 -72.53
CA ALA A 180 14.61 -53.02 -71.71
C ALA A 180 14.46 -51.52 -72.03
N THR A 181 14.35 -51.13 -73.31
CA THR A 181 14.12 -49.74 -73.70
C THR A 181 12.77 -49.21 -73.21
N ARG A 182 11.68 -50.00 -73.26
CA ARG A 182 10.38 -49.59 -72.70
C ARG A 182 10.47 -49.36 -71.19
N LYS A 183 11.11 -50.28 -70.47
CA LYS A 183 11.28 -50.18 -69.01
C LYS A 183 12.19 -49.02 -68.61
N ILE A 184 13.22 -48.72 -69.39
CA ILE A 184 14.05 -47.53 -69.21
C ILE A 184 13.21 -46.25 -69.37
N LEU A 185 12.31 -46.20 -70.35
CA LEU A 185 11.46 -45.04 -70.61
C LEU A 185 10.40 -44.83 -69.50
N GLU A 186 9.81 -45.92 -68.99
CA GLU A 186 8.94 -45.90 -67.82
C GLU A 186 9.67 -45.39 -66.57
N LEU A 187 10.87 -45.92 -66.30
CA LEU A 187 11.71 -45.47 -65.19
C LEU A 187 12.14 -44.01 -65.34
N SER A 188 12.45 -43.55 -66.56
CA SER A 188 12.76 -42.14 -66.81
C SER A 188 11.58 -41.20 -66.52
N ASN A 189 10.35 -41.60 -66.88
CA ASN A 189 9.15 -40.84 -66.54
C ASN A 189 8.88 -40.83 -65.03
N GLU A 190 9.13 -41.95 -64.36
CA GLU A 190 8.99 -42.04 -62.90
C GLU A 190 10.04 -41.18 -62.18
N ILE A 191 11.28 -41.19 -62.65
CA ILE A 191 12.35 -40.29 -62.16
C ILE A 191 11.94 -38.83 -62.34
N TYR A 192 11.43 -38.44 -63.52
CA TYR A 192 10.99 -37.07 -63.78
C TYR A 192 9.87 -36.62 -62.82
N ASN A 193 8.88 -37.48 -62.59
CA ASN A 193 7.80 -37.20 -61.65
C ASN A 193 8.29 -37.12 -60.19
N LEU A 194 9.28 -37.93 -59.81
CA LEU A 194 9.89 -37.88 -58.50
C LEU A 194 10.75 -36.62 -58.32
N GLU A 195 11.47 -36.18 -59.36
CA GLU A 195 12.21 -34.92 -59.34
C GLU A 195 11.28 -33.71 -59.18
N ASP A 196 10.14 -33.68 -59.86
CA ASP A 196 9.15 -32.60 -59.72
C ASP A 196 8.53 -32.57 -58.32
N LYS A 197 8.20 -33.75 -57.76
CA LYS A 197 7.76 -33.87 -56.37
C LYS A 197 8.83 -33.43 -55.38
N ASN A 198 10.10 -33.78 -55.60
CA ASN A 198 11.20 -33.35 -54.73
C ASN A 198 11.39 -31.84 -54.77
N LYS A 199 11.34 -31.22 -55.95
CA LYS A 199 11.41 -29.75 -56.06
C LYS A 199 10.28 -29.07 -55.29
N LYS A 200 9.06 -29.62 -55.37
CA LYS A 200 7.91 -29.10 -54.63
C LYS A 200 8.10 -29.24 -53.11
N LEU A 201 8.58 -30.40 -52.66
CA LEU A 201 8.88 -30.64 -51.25
C LEU A 201 9.99 -29.72 -50.73
N GLU A 202 11.07 -29.51 -51.49
CA GLU A 202 12.13 -28.55 -51.13
C GLU A 202 11.57 -27.13 -50.97
N LEU A 203 10.68 -26.73 -51.87
CA LEU A 203 10.04 -25.41 -51.83
C LEU A 203 9.14 -25.25 -50.59
N ASP A 204 8.33 -26.26 -50.28
CA ASP A 204 7.51 -26.29 -49.06
C ASP A 204 8.37 -26.26 -47.79
N LEU A 205 9.50 -26.99 -47.77
CA LEU A 205 10.46 -27.00 -46.65
C LEU A 205 11.13 -25.65 -46.43
N THR A 206 11.48 -24.94 -47.51
CA THR A 206 12.02 -23.58 -47.40
C THR A 206 10.99 -22.60 -46.85
N LYS A 207 9.72 -22.71 -47.28
CA LYS A 207 8.62 -21.89 -46.79
C LYS A 207 8.37 -22.12 -45.30
N GLU A 208 8.29 -23.38 -44.87
CA GLU A 208 8.12 -23.72 -43.46
C GLU A 208 9.31 -23.24 -42.60
N SER A 209 10.54 -23.31 -43.14
CA SER A 209 11.72 -22.77 -42.46
C SER A 209 11.66 -21.25 -42.29
N THR A 210 11.15 -20.51 -43.28
CA THR A 210 10.96 -19.06 -43.17
C THR A 210 9.86 -18.70 -42.16
N GLU A 211 8.74 -19.42 -42.17
CA GLU A 211 7.65 -19.20 -41.21
C GLU A 211 8.11 -19.48 -39.77
N LYS A 212 8.87 -20.56 -39.54
CA LYS A 212 9.47 -20.85 -38.23
C LYS A 212 10.40 -19.73 -37.74
N LYS A 213 11.18 -19.11 -38.63
CA LYS A 213 12.05 -17.98 -38.25
C LYS A 213 11.25 -16.74 -37.83
N VAL A 214 10.12 -16.47 -38.50
CA VAL A 214 9.22 -15.37 -38.12
C VAL A 214 8.63 -15.61 -36.73
N VAL A 215 8.11 -16.81 -36.49
CA VAL A 215 7.55 -17.19 -35.18
C VAL A 215 8.59 -17.09 -34.05
N ILE A 216 9.84 -17.50 -34.30
CA ILE A 216 10.93 -17.35 -33.33
C ILE A 216 11.19 -15.87 -33.01
N GLY A 217 11.20 -14.98 -34.02
CA GLY A 217 11.38 -13.54 -33.80
C GLY A 217 10.22 -12.89 -33.03
N GLU A 218 8.98 -13.32 -33.26
CA GLU A 218 7.82 -12.89 -32.48
C GLU A 218 7.93 -13.36 -31.02
N LEU A 219 8.38 -14.60 -30.80
CA LEU A 219 8.59 -15.16 -29.45
C LEU A 219 9.65 -14.36 -28.67
N ASP A 220 10.77 -14.01 -29.30
CA ASP A 220 11.82 -13.20 -28.67
C ASP A 220 11.33 -11.79 -28.31
N SER A 221 10.50 -11.21 -29.17
CA SER A 221 9.85 -9.91 -28.93
C SER A 221 8.90 -9.98 -27.74
N LEU A 222 8.05 -11.02 -27.67
CA LEU A 222 7.15 -11.26 -26.55
C LEU A 222 7.91 -11.51 -25.24
N LYS A 223 9.05 -12.23 -25.29
CA LYS A 223 9.90 -12.46 -24.12
C LYS A 223 10.49 -11.16 -23.58
N THR A 224 10.85 -10.22 -24.47
CA THR A 224 11.34 -8.89 -24.08
C THR A 224 10.23 -8.07 -23.43
N ILE A 225 9.02 -8.09 -24.00
CA ILE A 225 7.84 -7.42 -23.41
C ILE A 225 7.51 -8.00 -22.03
N LEU A 226 7.54 -9.33 -21.89
CA LEU A 226 7.30 -9.99 -20.62
C LEU A 226 8.30 -9.54 -19.56
N ASN A 227 9.60 -9.50 -19.88
CA ASN A 227 10.63 -9.04 -18.96
C ASN A 227 10.40 -7.59 -18.51
N LEU A 228 10.04 -6.69 -19.43
CA LEU A 228 9.71 -5.30 -19.11
C LEU A 228 8.49 -5.21 -18.18
N LYS A 229 7.45 -6.02 -18.43
CA LYS A 229 6.25 -6.06 -17.58
C LYS A 229 6.54 -6.63 -16.18
N THR A 230 7.39 -7.65 -16.08
CA THR A 230 7.85 -8.18 -14.79
C THR A 230 8.61 -7.11 -14.00
N GLN A 231 9.46 -6.32 -14.66
CA GLN A 231 10.18 -5.22 -14.02
C GLN A 231 9.22 -4.13 -13.53
N GLU A 232 8.24 -3.71 -14.35
CA GLU A 232 7.21 -2.76 -13.93
C GLU A 232 6.41 -3.26 -12.70
N ILE A 233 6.07 -4.55 -12.66
CA ILE A 233 5.38 -5.16 -11.51
C ILE A 233 6.25 -5.09 -10.26
N ASN A 234 7.55 -5.38 -10.36
CA ASN A 234 8.47 -5.33 -9.23
C ASN A 234 8.62 -3.89 -8.70
N ASP A 235 8.73 -2.91 -9.59
CA ASP A 235 8.82 -1.50 -9.22
C ASP A 235 7.53 -1.01 -8.53
N LEU A 236 6.36 -1.42 -9.02
CA LEU A 236 5.07 -1.12 -8.39
C LEU A 236 4.94 -1.80 -7.02
N THR A 237 5.36 -3.05 -6.89
CA THR A 237 5.33 -3.79 -5.62
C THR A 237 6.19 -3.08 -4.58
N LYS A 238 7.37 -2.59 -4.96
CA LYS A 238 8.23 -1.79 -4.08
C LYS A 238 7.55 -0.49 -3.64
N GLN A 239 6.92 0.23 -4.56
CA GLN A 239 6.19 1.47 -4.24
C GLN A 239 5.01 1.22 -3.29
N ILE A 240 4.31 0.09 -3.43
CA ILE A 240 3.23 -0.30 -2.52
C ILE A 240 3.80 -0.55 -1.12
N GLY A 241 4.91 -1.28 -0.99
CA GLY A 241 5.57 -1.50 0.30
C GLY A 241 5.97 -0.20 0.99
N GLU A 242 6.58 0.75 0.26
CA GLU A 242 6.93 2.08 0.80
C GLU A 242 5.68 2.89 1.22
N ALA A 243 4.56 2.73 0.51
CA ALA A 243 3.30 3.39 0.86
C ALA A 243 2.64 2.76 2.10
N GLU A 244 2.71 1.44 2.26
CA GLU A 244 2.23 0.72 3.44
C GLU A 244 3.02 1.08 4.70
N GLU A 245 4.35 1.20 4.60
CA GLU A 245 5.19 1.68 5.71
C GLU A 245 4.78 3.08 6.16
N LYS A 246 4.63 4.02 5.21
CA LYS A 246 4.16 5.38 5.52
C LYS A 246 2.76 5.39 6.12
N ASN A 247 1.87 4.52 5.66
CA ASN A 247 0.52 4.41 6.21
C ASN A 247 0.55 3.90 7.66
N ASN A 248 1.42 2.93 7.97
CA ASN A 248 1.63 2.44 9.33
C ASN A 248 2.21 3.51 10.26
N GLU A 249 3.13 4.35 9.77
CA GLU A 249 3.63 5.51 10.52
C GLU A 249 2.52 6.53 10.80
N LEU A 250 1.67 6.80 9.79
CA LEU A 250 0.53 7.72 9.91
C LEU A 250 -0.50 7.20 10.92
N LEU A 251 -0.71 5.88 10.98
CA LEU A 251 -1.57 5.24 11.96
C LEU A 251 -1.04 5.44 13.39
N LYS A 252 0.27 5.25 13.61
CA LYS A 252 0.91 5.49 14.92
C LYS A 252 0.79 6.96 15.35
N LEU A 253 1.04 7.90 14.44
CA LEU A 253 0.87 9.34 14.70
C LEU A 253 -0.58 9.70 15.04
N LYS A 254 -1.56 9.06 14.39
CA LYS A 254 -2.97 9.26 14.69
C LYS A 254 -3.34 8.76 16.09
N GLU A 255 -2.85 7.58 16.49
CA GLU A 255 -3.05 7.05 17.84
C GLU A 255 -2.40 7.93 18.92
N GLU A 256 -1.22 8.46 18.64
CA GLU A 256 -0.51 9.38 19.55
C GLU A 256 -1.25 10.71 19.71
N LEU A 257 -1.73 11.30 18.61
CA LEU A 257 -2.57 12.51 18.63
C LEU A 257 -3.87 12.29 19.42
N GLU A 258 -4.48 11.12 19.30
CA GLU A 258 -5.72 10.78 20.01
C GLU A 258 -5.46 10.61 21.52
N ARG A 259 -4.32 10.02 21.89
CA ARG A 259 -3.84 10.00 23.28
C ARG A 259 -3.62 11.42 23.82
N GLU A 260 -2.87 12.28 23.14
CA GLU A 260 -2.65 13.67 23.58
C GLU A 260 -3.96 14.45 23.73
N ARG A 261 -4.90 14.27 22.80
CA ARG A 261 -6.23 14.90 22.89
C ARG A 261 -7.01 14.42 24.11
N SER A 262 -6.93 13.13 24.43
CA SER A 262 -7.60 12.57 25.62
C SER A 262 -6.99 13.09 26.92
N GLU A 263 -5.65 13.17 26.98
CA GLU A 263 -4.91 13.69 28.13
C GLU A 263 -5.20 15.18 28.35
N LYS A 264 -5.22 15.98 27.28
CA LYS A 264 -5.57 17.41 27.35
C LYS A 264 -7.00 17.64 27.83
N ARG A 265 -7.95 16.76 27.45
CA ARG A 265 -9.34 16.82 27.94
C ARG A 265 -9.40 16.53 29.44
N LEU A 266 -8.69 15.49 29.90
CA LEU A 266 -8.61 15.16 31.32
C LEU A 266 -8.03 16.31 32.14
N LEU A 267 -6.88 16.85 31.71
CA LEU A 267 -6.26 18.01 32.34
C LEU A 267 -7.17 19.25 32.38
N SER A 268 -7.99 19.45 31.35
CA SER A 268 -8.98 20.53 31.33
C SER A 268 -10.07 20.32 32.38
N ILE A 269 -10.56 19.08 32.53
CA ILE A 269 -11.56 18.71 33.53
C ILE A 269 -10.97 18.91 34.94
N ASP A 270 -9.76 18.41 35.19
CA ASP A 270 -9.09 18.54 36.50
C ASP A 270 -8.85 20.01 36.89
N LYS A 271 -8.51 20.87 35.91
CA LYS A 271 -8.39 22.32 36.11
C LYS A 271 -9.73 22.97 36.44
N GLU A 272 -10.81 22.61 35.74
CA GLU A 272 -12.15 23.09 36.04
C GLU A 272 -12.62 22.65 37.44
N GLU A 273 -12.34 21.41 37.83
CA GLU A 273 -12.69 20.90 39.15
C GLU A 273 -11.89 21.61 40.26
N SER A 274 -10.58 21.79 40.06
CA SER A 274 -9.72 22.54 40.99
C SER A 274 -10.17 23.99 41.15
N THR A 275 -10.57 24.65 40.06
CA THR A 275 -11.06 26.03 40.12
C THR A 275 -12.44 26.13 40.80
N ARG A 276 -13.34 25.16 40.58
CA ARG A 276 -14.61 25.06 41.33
C ARG A 276 -14.37 24.86 42.82
N ASN A 277 -13.47 23.96 43.19
CA ASN A 277 -13.13 23.68 44.59
C ASN A 277 -12.52 24.92 45.26
N LEU A 278 -11.61 25.61 44.58
CA LEU A 278 -11.01 26.84 45.09
C LEU A 278 -12.07 27.96 45.26
N LYS A 279 -12.99 28.09 44.31
CA LYS A 279 -14.10 29.05 44.40
C LYS A 279 -15.01 28.77 45.59
N ALA A 280 -15.42 27.50 45.76
CA ALA A 280 -16.24 27.07 46.90
C ALA A 280 -15.53 27.34 48.24
N PHE A 281 -14.22 27.07 48.32
CA PHE A 281 -13.42 27.38 49.50
C PHE A 281 -13.42 28.88 49.83
N TYR A 282 -13.23 29.76 48.84
CA TYR A 282 -13.27 31.21 49.06
C TYR A 282 -14.67 31.69 49.47
N GLU A 283 -15.73 31.15 48.87
CA GLU A 283 -17.11 31.47 49.23
C GLU A 283 -17.40 31.09 50.70
N GLU A 284 -17.00 29.89 51.15
CA GLU A 284 -17.13 29.46 52.55
C GLU A 284 -16.36 30.38 53.51
N LEU A 285 -15.16 30.80 53.11
CA LEU A 285 -14.30 31.67 53.93
C LEU A 285 -14.88 33.09 54.07
N ILE A 286 -15.47 33.61 52.98
CA ILE A 286 -16.21 34.88 52.98
C ILE A 286 -17.43 34.77 53.91
N GLU A 287 -18.19 33.69 53.81
CA GLU A 287 -19.39 33.47 54.63
C GLU A 287 -19.05 33.37 56.13
N LYS A 288 -18.01 32.60 56.49
CA LYS A 288 -17.53 32.54 57.88
C LYS A 288 -17.08 33.90 58.42
N ASN A 289 -16.35 34.67 57.61
CA ASN A 289 -15.91 36.02 58.01
C ASN A 289 -17.09 36.97 58.20
N ASN A 290 -18.10 36.91 57.32
CA ASN A 290 -19.31 37.73 57.45
C ASN A 290 -20.10 37.37 58.72
N MET A 291 -20.26 36.07 59.02
CA MET A 291 -20.90 35.63 60.27
C MET A 291 -20.14 36.12 61.52
N GLN A 292 -18.81 36.02 61.52
CA GLN A 292 -18.00 36.53 62.64
C GLN A 292 -18.11 38.04 62.81
N LEU A 293 -18.14 38.79 61.69
CA LEU A 293 -18.36 40.24 61.70
C LEU A 293 -19.74 40.59 62.26
N GLU A 294 -20.79 39.88 61.86
CA GLU A 294 -22.13 40.07 62.41
C GLU A 294 -22.19 39.79 63.91
N MET A 295 -21.57 38.70 64.38
CA MET A 295 -21.49 38.40 65.82
C MET A 295 -20.78 39.50 66.60
N LYS A 296 -19.61 39.94 66.13
CA LYS A 296 -18.87 41.04 66.78
C LYS A 296 -19.63 42.35 66.74
N ASN A 297 -20.36 42.62 65.65
CA ASN A 297 -21.20 43.81 65.57
C ASN A 297 -22.34 43.77 66.59
N ARG A 298 -22.95 42.60 66.85
CA ARG A 298 -23.94 42.44 67.92
C ARG A 298 -23.32 42.68 69.30
N GLU A 299 -22.16 42.09 69.59
CA GLU A 299 -21.43 42.32 70.84
C GLU A 299 -21.12 43.81 71.06
N ILE A 300 -20.68 44.52 70.00
CA ILE A 300 -20.42 45.96 70.07
C ILE A 300 -21.69 46.75 70.40
N VAL A 301 -22.84 46.37 69.83
CA VAL A 301 -24.13 47.01 70.13
C VAL A 301 -24.52 46.78 71.59
N GLU A 302 -24.40 45.56 72.10
CA GLU A 302 -24.68 45.22 73.50
C GLU A 302 -23.78 46.03 74.46
N ILE A 303 -22.47 46.08 74.20
CA ILE A 303 -21.51 46.87 74.99
C ILE A 303 -21.87 48.36 74.95
N LYS A 304 -22.28 48.90 73.79
CA LYS A 304 -22.72 50.30 73.66
C LYS A 304 -23.98 50.58 74.48
N GLU A 305 -24.94 49.67 74.49
CA GLU A 305 -26.14 49.80 75.30
C GLU A 305 -25.84 49.76 76.81
N GLU A 306 -24.95 48.87 77.24
CA GLU A 306 -24.47 48.82 78.63
C GLU A 306 -23.74 50.10 79.03
N LEU A 307 -22.88 50.63 78.16
CA LEU A 307 -22.20 51.90 78.37
C LEU A 307 -23.18 53.06 78.47
N MET A 308 -24.22 53.11 77.63
CA MET A 308 -25.27 54.13 77.74
C MET A 308 -26.02 54.03 79.08
N LYS A 309 -26.36 52.82 79.54
CA LYS A 309 -26.98 52.61 80.86
C LYS A 309 -26.06 53.07 82.00
N LYS A 310 -24.76 52.76 81.93
CA LYS A 310 -23.76 53.23 82.90
C LYS A 310 -23.63 54.75 82.90
N ASN A 311 -23.55 55.37 81.73
CA ASN A 311 -23.47 56.83 81.60
C ASN A 311 -24.71 57.51 82.18
N GLN A 312 -25.92 57.01 81.88
CA GLN A 312 -27.17 57.52 82.47
C GLN A 312 -27.19 57.36 83.99
N MET A 313 -26.68 56.25 84.52
CA MET A 313 -26.60 56.02 85.96
C MET A 313 -25.58 56.98 86.61
N GLN A 314 -24.46 57.22 85.95
CA GLN A 314 -23.42 58.14 86.42
C GLN A 314 -23.91 59.59 86.41
N GLU A 315 -24.63 60.00 85.36
CA GLU A 315 -25.30 61.30 85.29
C GLU A 315 -26.34 61.47 86.42
N LYS A 316 -27.13 60.45 86.73
CA LYS A 316 -28.04 60.45 87.89
C LYS A 316 -27.30 60.59 89.22
N ILE A 317 -26.16 59.91 89.38
CA ILE A 317 -25.31 60.03 90.58
C ILE A 317 -24.74 61.45 90.69
N GLU A 318 -24.34 62.05 89.57
CA GLU A 318 -23.78 63.39 89.52
C GLU A 318 -24.82 64.46 89.84
N ILE A 319 -26.03 64.35 89.29
CA ILE A 319 -27.19 65.18 89.68
C ILE A 319 -27.49 65.01 91.18
N ALA A 320 -27.50 63.78 91.71
CA ALA A 320 -27.73 63.55 93.14
C ALA A 320 -26.62 64.16 94.01
N LYS A 321 -25.35 64.13 93.57
CA LYS A 321 -24.24 64.82 94.23
C LYS A 321 -24.42 66.34 94.19
N GLN A 322 -24.82 66.91 93.06
CA GLN A 322 -25.09 68.35 92.92
C GLN A 322 -26.26 68.79 93.81
N ILE A 323 -27.35 68.03 93.87
CA ILE A 323 -28.48 68.28 94.78
C ILE A 323 -28.03 68.22 96.24
N ASN A 324 -27.18 67.25 96.61
CA ASN A 324 -26.62 67.16 97.97
C ASN A 324 -25.65 68.31 98.30
N MET A 325 -24.93 68.85 97.31
CA MET A 325 -24.09 70.03 97.46
C MET A 325 -24.93 71.32 97.57
N LEU A 326 -26.05 71.42 96.83
CA LEU A 326 -26.99 72.53 96.93
C LEU A 326 -27.75 72.53 98.26
N ASN A 327 -28.14 71.36 98.78
CA ASN A 327 -28.78 71.23 100.09
C ASN A 327 -27.85 71.54 101.29
N LYS A 328 -26.54 71.65 101.08
CA LYS A 328 -25.58 72.02 102.13
C LYS A 328 -25.09 73.46 102.07
N ASN A 329 -25.40 74.20 101.00
CA ASN A 329 -24.79 75.51 100.73
C ASN A 329 -25.78 76.61 100.35
N GLU A 330 -26.94 76.68 101.02
CA GLU A 330 -27.70 77.94 101.13
C GLU A 330 -27.45 78.61 102.48
N LEU A 331 -26.24 79.16 102.65
CA LEU A 331 -26.05 80.38 103.42
C LEU A 331 -24.76 81.06 102.96
N PHE A 332 -24.92 82.27 102.41
CA PHE A 332 -23.92 83.25 101.97
C PHE A 332 -23.32 83.11 100.56
N GLN A 333 -23.78 84.00 99.67
CA GLN A 333 -22.92 84.65 98.66
C GLN A 333 -22.36 85.97 99.25
N PRO A 334 -21.30 86.59 98.69
CA PRO A 334 -21.46 87.48 97.53
C PRO A 334 -20.30 87.54 96.49
N LEU A 335 -20.69 87.83 95.23
CA LEU A 335 -20.06 88.75 94.24
C LEU A 335 -18.57 88.56 93.85
N TYR A 336 -18.29 88.25 92.57
CA TYR A 336 -17.55 89.16 91.66
C TYR A 336 -17.61 88.70 90.17
N LYS A 337 -17.94 89.71 89.35
CA LYS A 337 -17.89 89.96 87.90
C LYS A 337 -16.91 89.16 87.01
N GLY A 338 -17.29 88.97 85.75
CA GLY A 338 -16.36 88.87 84.61
C GLY A 338 -16.94 88.23 83.35
N ASP A 339 -17.16 89.03 82.31
CA ASP A 339 -17.89 88.73 81.08
C ASP A 339 -17.22 87.80 80.06
N SER A 340 -18.08 87.33 79.14
CA SER A 340 -17.86 87.15 77.70
C SER A 340 -17.26 85.83 77.19
N ILE A 341 -18.20 84.97 76.78
CA ILE A 341 -18.07 83.88 75.82
C ILE A 341 -17.75 84.47 74.43
N LEU A 342 -16.68 83.98 73.79
CA LEU A 342 -16.57 83.94 72.32
C LEU A 342 -15.78 82.70 71.88
N PHE A 343 -16.33 82.04 70.87
CA PHE A 343 -15.83 80.87 70.16
C PHE A 343 -14.36 81.01 69.72
N SER A 344 -13.58 79.92 69.84
CA SER A 344 -12.79 79.34 68.73
C SER A 344 -12.03 78.07 69.15
N ARG A 345 -12.41 76.95 68.53
CA ARG A 345 -11.54 75.97 67.85
C ARG A 345 -10.13 75.80 68.46
N GLU A 346 -10.00 74.86 69.39
CA GLU A 346 -8.69 74.31 69.74
C GLU A 346 -8.18 73.42 68.61
N SER A 347 -7.15 73.96 67.95
CA SER A 347 -6.14 73.27 67.17
C SER A 347 -5.61 72.05 67.94
N ILE A 348 -5.81 70.88 67.34
CA ILE A 348 -5.10 69.65 67.71
C ILE A 348 -3.61 69.90 67.49
N ASP A 349 -2.87 69.79 68.58
CA ASP A 349 -1.43 69.76 68.65
C ASP A 349 -0.90 68.63 67.76
N VAL A 350 -0.12 69.01 66.74
CA VAL A 350 0.52 68.09 65.81
C VAL A 350 1.74 67.50 66.51
N ASN A 351 1.49 66.48 67.32
CA ASN A 351 2.53 65.59 67.83
C ASN A 351 2.08 64.14 67.66
N GLU A 352 1.92 63.73 66.40
CA GLU A 352 2.17 62.36 66.02
C GLU A 352 3.16 62.35 64.86
N THR A 353 4.33 61.79 65.14
CA THR A 353 5.22 61.24 64.13
C THR A 353 4.39 60.47 63.09
N PRO A 354 4.49 60.79 61.78
CA PRO A 354 4.01 59.87 60.78
C PRO A 354 4.99 58.70 60.77
N ARG A 355 4.68 57.62 61.49
CA ARG A 355 5.13 56.31 61.02
C ARG A 355 4.63 56.19 59.58
N PRO A 356 5.50 56.00 58.58
CA PRO A 356 5.04 55.70 57.24
C PRO A 356 4.23 54.40 57.34
N LYS A 357 2.95 54.50 57.03
CA LYS A 357 2.01 53.39 57.05
C LYS A 357 2.58 52.27 56.17
N ARG A 358 2.62 51.05 56.71
CA ARG A 358 2.88 49.75 56.05
C ARG A 358 2.05 49.48 54.77
N GLY A 359 1.22 50.42 54.31
CA GLY A 359 0.44 50.31 53.08
C GLY A 359 1.26 50.49 51.80
N SER A 360 2.31 51.33 51.81
CA SER A 360 3.15 51.54 50.62
C SER A 360 4.08 50.36 50.33
N GLU A 361 4.66 49.72 51.35
CA GLU A 361 5.49 48.51 51.16
C GLU A 361 4.68 47.31 50.67
N SER A 362 3.42 47.18 51.10
CA SER A 362 2.52 46.12 50.64
C SER A 362 2.14 46.30 49.17
N GLN A 363 1.87 47.54 48.74
CA GLN A 363 1.58 47.87 47.33
C GLN A 363 2.82 47.77 46.43
N ILE A 364 4.00 48.16 46.93
CA ILE A 364 5.26 48.01 46.20
C ILE A 364 5.59 46.52 46.02
N LYS A 365 5.48 45.70 47.08
CA LYS A 365 5.71 44.25 46.97
C LYS A 365 4.72 43.58 46.03
N THR A 366 3.43 43.90 46.12
CA THR A 366 2.43 43.33 45.18
C THR A 366 2.69 43.74 43.73
N ASN A 367 3.13 44.97 43.46
CA ASN A 367 3.53 45.38 42.12
C ASN A 367 4.80 44.68 41.62
N TYR A 368 5.80 44.43 42.48
CA TYR A 368 6.98 43.64 42.11
C TYR A 368 6.63 42.19 41.77
N PHE A 369 5.76 41.55 42.56
CA PHE A 369 5.30 40.19 42.27
C PHE A 369 4.50 40.13 40.97
N LYS A 370 3.58 41.08 40.74
CA LYS A 370 2.82 41.17 39.47
C LYS A 370 3.73 41.38 38.26
N ASN A 371 4.76 42.22 38.37
CA ASN A 371 5.72 42.41 37.28
C ASN A 371 6.58 41.16 37.04
N ALA A 372 6.94 40.42 38.08
CA ALA A 372 7.68 39.15 37.92
C ALA A 372 6.81 38.08 37.23
N GLU A 373 5.53 38.01 37.59
CA GLU A 373 4.55 37.11 36.98
C GLU A 373 4.31 37.46 35.49
N LEU A 374 4.13 38.75 35.18
CA LEU A 374 4.03 39.23 33.80
C LEU A 374 5.29 38.97 32.97
N MET A 375 6.48 39.09 33.56
CA MET A 375 7.75 38.77 32.90
C MET A 375 7.85 37.27 32.58
N TYR A 376 7.36 36.42 33.48
CA TYR A 376 7.32 34.97 33.27
C TYR A 376 6.34 34.59 32.15
N GLU A 377 5.12 35.14 32.17
CA GLU A 377 4.14 34.95 31.08
C GLU A 377 4.69 35.45 29.74
N LEU A 378 5.41 36.57 29.72
CA LEU A 378 5.99 37.11 28.48
C LEU A 378 7.07 36.17 27.90
N ASP A 379 7.85 35.52 28.76
CA ASP A 379 8.87 34.55 28.33
C ASP A 379 8.26 33.21 27.88
N GLU A 380 7.18 32.74 28.52
CA GLU A 380 6.40 31.59 28.02
C GLU A 380 5.76 31.90 26.65
N LEU A 381 5.19 33.09 26.49
CA LEU A 381 4.62 33.52 25.21
C LEU A 381 5.67 33.63 24.10
N LYS A 382 6.89 34.06 24.42
CA LYS A 382 8.00 34.06 23.44
C LYS A 382 8.43 32.65 23.05
N ARG A 383 8.50 31.73 24.02
CA ARG A 383 8.83 30.32 23.75
C ARG A 383 7.80 29.67 22.84
N THR A 384 6.52 29.77 23.22
CA THR A 384 5.42 29.22 22.43
C THR A 384 5.36 29.84 21.04
N ARG A 385 5.60 31.15 20.89
CA ARG A 385 5.70 31.79 19.57
C ARG A 385 6.82 31.18 18.71
N GLY A 386 8.00 30.93 19.28
CA GLY A 386 9.10 30.27 18.59
C GLY A 386 8.74 28.86 18.12
N GLU A 387 8.09 28.07 18.97
CA GLU A 387 7.61 26.72 18.62
C GLU A 387 6.56 26.75 17.49
N TYR A 388 5.67 27.74 17.50
CA TYR A 388 4.70 27.93 16.42
C TYR A 388 5.38 28.39 15.12
N GLU A 389 6.35 29.29 15.18
CA GLU A 389 7.13 29.72 14.00
C GLU A 389 7.89 28.55 13.36
N GLU A 390 8.51 27.67 14.17
CA GLU A 390 9.16 26.45 13.67
C GLU A 390 8.18 25.46 13.06
N LYS A 391 7.03 25.22 13.72
CA LYS A 391 5.96 24.38 13.15
C LYS A 391 5.41 24.94 11.84
N ASN A 392 5.24 26.26 11.76
CA ASN A 392 4.72 26.89 10.56
C ASN A 392 5.69 26.75 9.39
N LYS A 393 7.00 26.92 9.65
CA LYS A 393 8.04 26.68 8.65
C LYS A 393 8.07 25.23 8.17
N ALA A 394 7.95 24.26 9.08
CA ALA A 394 7.87 22.85 8.72
C ALA A 394 6.62 22.51 7.88
N MET A 395 5.48 23.17 8.18
CA MET A 395 4.26 23.04 7.38
C MET A 395 4.42 23.65 5.98
N GLU A 396 5.03 24.82 5.85
CA GLU A 396 5.32 25.46 4.55
C GLU A 396 6.19 24.55 3.67
N GLU A 397 7.27 23.98 4.22
CA GLU A 397 8.12 23.03 3.49
C GLU A 397 7.36 21.76 3.07
N THR A 398 6.40 21.31 3.87
CA THR A 398 5.57 20.15 3.55
C THR A 398 4.59 20.46 2.43
N ILE A 399 3.97 21.65 2.46
CA ILE A 399 3.08 22.14 1.40
C ILE A 399 3.84 22.24 0.07
N ASP A 400 5.06 22.78 0.08
CA ASP A 400 5.88 22.89 -1.13
C ASP A 400 6.24 21.52 -1.71
N ARG A 401 6.57 20.53 -0.87
CA ARG A 401 6.82 19.16 -1.34
C ARG A 401 5.58 18.51 -1.95
N LEU A 402 4.41 18.73 -1.34
CA LEU A 402 3.14 18.20 -1.83
C LEU A 402 2.75 18.84 -3.17
N ASN A 403 2.90 20.16 -3.31
CA ASN A 403 2.63 20.87 -4.55
C ASN A 403 3.52 20.36 -5.69
N ASN A 404 4.83 20.20 -5.43
CA ASN A 404 5.74 19.62 -6.41
C ASN A 404 5.35 18.18 -6.83
N HIS A 405 4.81 17.39 -5.89
CA HIS A 405 4.35 16.03 -6.20
C HIS A 405 3.06 16.05 -7.06
N ILE A 406 2.13 16.95 -6.76
CA ILE A 406 0.92 17.16 -7.55
C ILE A 406 1.28 17.58 -8.98
N ASP A 407 2.23 18.51 -9.15
CA ASP A 407 2.67 18.96 -10.47
C ASP A 407 3.28 17.81 -11.30
N GLN A 408 4.09 16.95 -10.67
CA GLN A 408 4.64 15.76 -11.33
C GLN A 408 3.57 14.76 -11.74
N LEU A 409 2.53 14.58 -10.92
CA LEU A 409 1.40 13.70 -11.26
C LEU A 409 0.60 14.28 -12.43
N ASN A 410 0.32 15.57 -12.42
CA ASN A 410 -0.39 16.25 -13.51
C ASN A 410 0.37 16.16 -14.84
N GLU A 411 1.69 16.30 -14.83
CA GLU A 411 2.51 16.15 -16.04
C GLU A 411 2.47 14.71 -16.60
N ARG A 412 2.49 13.71 -15.72
CA ARG A 412 2.38 12.29 -16.11
C ARG A 412 1.00 11.96 -16.66
N ILE A 413 -0.06 12.50 -16.06
CA ILE A 413 -1.45 12.32 -16.53
C ILE A 413 -1.59 12.94 -17.92
N SER A 414 -1.12 14.18 -18.11
CA SER A 414 -1.19 14.87 -19.41
C SER A 414 -0.44 14.10 -20.52
N LYS A 415 0.75 13.55 -20.22
CA LYS A 415 1.50 12.71 -21.18
C LYS A 415 0.76 11.41 -21.50
N ARG A 416 0.14 10.76 -20.51
CA ARG A 416 -0.66 9.53 -20.73
C ARG A 416 -1.93 9.81 -21.54
N GLU A 417 -2.60 10.93 -21.30
CA GLU A 417 -3.77 11.35 -22.06
C GLU A 417 -3.44 11.60 -23.53
N GLN A 418 -2.30 12.25 -23.82
CA GLN A 418 -1.84 12.46 -25.21
C GLN A 418 -1.60 11.13 -25.95
N VAL A 419 -0.91 10.18 -25.32
CA VAL A 419 -0.64 8.85 -25.91
C VAL A 419 -1.95 8.05 -26.11
N ASN A 420 -2.88 8.13 -25.16
CA ASN A 420 -4.18 7.47 -25.25
C ASN A 420 -5.04 8.05 -26.38
N VAL A 421 -5.03 9.38 -26.58
CA VAL A 421 -5.77 10.03 -27.67
C VAL A 421 -5.20 9.63 -29.04
N GLU A 422 -3.88 9.53 -29.17
CA GLU A 422 -3.25 9.14 -30.44
C GLU A 422 -3.49 7.66 -30.78
N TYR A 423 -3.44 6.78 -29.76
CA TYR A 423 -3.85 5.39 -29.91
C TYR A 423 -5.33 5.26 -30.31
N LEU A 424 -6.22 6.03 -29.67
CA LEU A 424 -7.64 6.05 -29.98
C LEU A 424 -7.91 6.52 -31.41
N LYS A 425 -7.21 7.58 -31.88
CA LYS A 425 -7.27 8.03 -33.29
C LYS A 425 -6.88 6.88 -34.23
N ASN A 426 -5.80 6.16 -33.94
CA ASN A 426 -5.34 5.05 -34.77
C ASN A 426 -6.32 3.87 -34.81
N VAL A 427 -6.96 3.54 -33.68
CA VAL A 427 -7.99 2.50 -33.63
C VAL A 427 -9.22 2.91 -34.42
N VAL A 428 -9.69 4.15 -34.28
CA VAL A 428 -10.83 4.68 -35.04
C VAL A 428 -10.52 4.73 -36.54
N PHE A 429 -9.32 5.19 -36.94
CA PHE A 429 -8.91 5.19 -38.34
C PHE A 429 -8.83 3.78 -38.95
N LYS A 430 -8.33 2.79 -38.19
CA LYS A 430 -8.35 1.38 -38.63
C LYS A 430 -9.77 0.84 -38.72
N PHE A 431 -10.63 1.16 -37.76
CA PHE A 431 -12.03 0.74 -37.76
C PHE A 431 -12.80 1.27 -38.97
N LEU A 432 -12.54 2.51 -39.40
CA LEU A 432 -13.18 3.11 -40.58
C LEU A 432 -12.69 2.51 -41.90
N LYS A 433 -11.41 2.12 -41.99
CA LYS A 433 -10.76 1.65 -43.23
C LYS A 433 -10.79 0.13 -43.45
N ASP A 434 -10.93 -0.67 -42.41
CA ASP A 434 -10.81 -2.14 -42.51
C ASP A 434 -12.15 -2.78 -42.94
N GLU A 435 -12.08 -3.80 -43.80
CA GLU A 435 -13.24 -4.59 -44.25
C GLU A 435 -13.75 -5.51 -43.13
N ASN A 436 -12.90 -5.82 -42.14
CA ASN A 436 -13.24 -6.66 -40.98
C ASN A 436 -13.63 -5.85 -39.73
N ARG A 437 -14.49 -4.84 -39.90
CA ARG A 437 -14.94 -3.91 -38.83
C ARG A 437 -15.43 -4.62 -37.56
N GLN A 438 -16.04 -5.80 -37.69
CA GLN A 438 -16.51 -6.60 -36.56
C GLN A 438 -15.40 -7.04 -35.59
N LYS A 439 -14.17 -7.25 -36.07
CA LYS A 439 -13.03 -7.68 -35.22
C LYS A 439 -12.47 -6.54 -34.36
N LEU A 440 -12.68 -5.29 -34.76
CA LEU A 440 -12.18 -4.10 -34.07
C LEU A 440 -13.18 -3.52 -33.06
N LEU A 441 -14.43 -3.98 -33.09
CA LEU A 441 -15.47 -3.54 -32.16
C LEU A 441 -15.18 -3.84 -30.68
N PRO A 442 -14.64 -5.02 -30.29
CA PRO A 442 -14.27 -5.28 -28.90
C PRO A 442 -13.17 -4.33 -28.41
N VAL A 443 -12.26 -3.92 -29.30
CA VAL A 443 -11.18 -2.98 -29.00
C VAL A 443 -11.75 -1.57 -28.79
N MET A 444 -12.69 -1.14 -29.62
CA MET A 444 -13.39 0.13 -29.43
C MET A 444 -14.24 0.17 -28.16
N LYS A 445 -14.92 -0.93 -27.83
CA LYS A 445 -15.69 -1.05 -26.57
C LYS A 445 -14.81 -0.79 -25.35
N THR A 446 -13.65 -1.44 -25.30
CA THR A 446 -12.72 -1.32 -24.18
C THR A 446 -12.05 0.06 -24.12
N LEU A 447 -11.78 0.69 -25.27
CA LEU A 447 -11.11 2.00 -25.30
C LEU A 447 -12.04 3.19 -25.05
N LEU A 448 -13.29 3.10 -25.51
CA LEU A 448 -14.28 4.18 -25.38
C LEU A 448 -15.26 3.96 -24.23
N ASN A 449 -15.15 2.84 -23.50
CA ASN A 449 -16.11 2.42 -22.48
C ASN A 449 -17.57 2.51 -22.96
N LEU A 450 -17.80 1.98 -24.16
CA LEU A 450 -19.14 2.02 -24.78
C LEU A 450 -20.15 1.31 -23.89
N THR A 451 -21.28 1.96 -23.66
CA THR A 451 -22.41 1.33 -22.99
C THR A 451 -23.00 0.21 -23.86
N PRO A 452 -23.72 -0.76 -23.28
CA PRO A 452 -24.32 -1.85 -24.04
C PRO A 452 -25.23 -1.38 -25.19
N LYS A 453 -25.91 -0.23 -25.02
CA LYS A 453 -26.75 0.38 -26.05
C LYS A 453 -25.93 0.94 -27.23
N GLU A 454 -24.86 1.68 -26.93
CA GLU A 454 -23.96 2.23 -27.96
C GLU A 454 -23.21 1.13 -28.71
N GLU A 455 -22.87 0.03 -28.03
CA GLU A 455 -22.29 -1.16 -28.65
C GLU A 455 -23.26 -1.81 -29.65
N GLU A 456 -24.54 -1.93 -29.30
CA GLU A 456 -25.57 -2.46 -30.21
C GLU A 456 -25.81 -1.56 -31.42
N GLU A 457 -25.85 -0.23 -31.23
CA GLU A 457 -25.97 0.73 -32.33
C GLU A 457 -24.80 0.63 -33.31
N ILE A 458 -23.57 0.53 -32.81
CA ILE A 458 -22.38 0.36 -33.66
C ILE A 458 -22.37 -1.01 -34.34
N LYS A 459 -22.82 -2.09 -33.67
CA LYS A 459 -23.02 -3.40 -34.32
C LYS A 459 -24.03 -3.32 -35.46
N GLU A 460 -25.14 -2.63 -35.27
CA GLU A 460 -26.13 -2.43 -36.32
C GLU A 460 -25.54 -1.65 -37.50
N ILE A 461 -24.77 -0.59 -37.25
CA ILE A 461 -24.12 0.20 -38.29
C ILE A 461 -23.08 -0.64 -39.06
N VAL A 462 -22.27 -1.43 -38.35
CA VAL A 462 -21.29 -2.33 -38.96
C VAL A 462 -21.97 -3.40 -39.81
N ASN A 463 -23.09 -3.95 -39.33
CA ASN A 463 -23.85 -5.00 -40.04
C ASN A 463 -24.67 -4.46 -41.21
N ARG A 464 -25.13 -3.20 -41.15
CA ARG A 464 -25.80 -2.50 -42.26
C ARG A 464 -24.80 -1.93 -43.28
N GLY A 465 -23.57 -1.67 -42.86
CA GLY A 465 -22.53 -0.98 -43.62
C GLY A 465 -21.78 -1.81 -44.67
N SER A 466 -22.03 -3.12 -44.78
CA SER A 466 -21.43 -4.00 -45.80
C SER A 466 -21.84 -3.68 -47.24
N GLY A 467 -22.59 -2.61 -47.49
CA GLY A 467 -23.07 -2.20 -48.81
C GLY A 467 -22.91 -0.72 -49.16
N LEU A 468 -22.16 0.09 -48.39
CA LEU A 468 -22.19 1.56 -48.56
C LEU A 468 -20.84 2.28 -48.70
N PHE A 469 -19.78 1.57 -49.07
CA PHE A 469 -18.53 2.19 -49.56
C PHE A 469 -18.10 1.57 -50.89
N LEU A 470 -18.91 1.82 -51.93
CA LEU A 470 -18.46 1.85 -53.32
C LEU A 470 -18.57 3.30 -53.79
N PHE A 471 -17.50 4.08 -53.58
CA PHE A 471 -17.14 5.25 -54.38
C PHE A 471 -15.63 5.46 -54.29
#